data_AF-X1FR13-F1
#
_entry.id   AF-X1FR13-F1
#
_cell.length_a   1.000
_cell.length_b   1.000
_cell.length_c   1.000
_cell.angle_alpha   90.00
_cell.angle_beta   90.00
_cell.angle_gamma   90.00
#
_symmetry.space_group_name_H-M   'P 1'
#
loop_
_entity.id
_entity.type
_entity.pdbx_description
1 polymer ?
#
loop_
_entity_poly.entity_id
_entity_poly.type
_entity_poly.pdbx_seq_one_letter_code
_entity_poly.pdbx_strand_id
1 'polypeptide(L)'
;MSTGSAYRPDTRILELGDAFYDEVEAADFPERTLRYRNGRAAKDVGLDTLEAEEWEAHFARFIALPDNLKKPLALRYHGHQFGVYNPALGDGRGFLFAQVRDAEGRLLDLGTKGSGT
;
A
#
# COMPACT_ATOMS: atom_id res chain seq x y z
N MET A 1 -5.76 -0.09 18.23
CA MET A 1 -4.63 0.00 17.29
C MET A 1 -3.88 1.26 17.62
N SER A 2 -2.62 1.15 18.02
CA SER A 2 -1.84 2.32 18.45
C SER A 2 -0.82 2.70 17.38
N THR A 3 -1.29 3.36 16.32
CA THR A 3 -0.37 4.09 15.43
C THR A 3 0.26 5.25 16.20
N GLY A 4 1.50 5.61 15.85
CA GLY A 4 2.22 6.70 16.51
C GLY A 4 1.57 8.05 16.22
N SER A 5 1.88 9.07 17.03
CA SER A 5 1.37 10.44 16.82
C SER A 5 1.79 11.07 15.49
N ALA A 6 2.79 10.48 14.82
CA ALA A 6 3.25 10.86 13.49
C ALA A 6 2.44 10.24 12.34
N TYR A 7 1.58 9.25 12.61
CA TYR A 7 0.75 8.63 11.58
C TYR A 7 -0.34 9.58 11.10
N ARG A 8 -0.32 9.89 9.80
CA ARG A 8 -1.23 10.84 9.16
C ARG A 8 -1.79 10.22 7.89
N PRO A 9 -2.93 9.52 7.93
CA PRO A 9 -3.53 8.93 6.74
C PRO A 9 -4.06 10.05 5.83
N ASP A 10 -3.90 9.88 4.51
CA ASP A 10 -4.46 10.82 3.53
C ASP A 10 -4.71 10.13 2.18
N THR A 11 -5.92 9.62 1.98
CA THR A 11 -6.31 8.78 0.84
C THR A 11 -6.68 9.57 -0.42
N ARG A 12 -5.80 10.51 -0.82
CA ARG A 12 -5.99 11.41 -1.98
C ARG A 12 -6.28 10.68 -3.29
N ILE A 13 -5.82 9.43 -3.45
CA ILE A 13 -6.07 8.62 -4.66
C ILE A 13 -7.57 8.50 -4.97
N LEU A 14 -8.42 8.45 -3.95
CA LEU A 14 -9.87 8.29 -4.09
C LEU A 14 -10.52 9.50 -4.78
N GLU A 15 -9.87 10.67 -4.77
CA GLU A 15 -10.37 11.86 -5.45
C GLU A 15 -10.22 11.82 -6.97
N LEU A 16 -9.36 10.93 -7.50
CA LEU A 16 -9.21 10.75 -8.94
C LEU A 16 -10.43 10.02 -9.55
N GLY A 17 -11.11 9.19 -8.76
CA GLY A 17 -12.25 8.38 -9.17
C GLY A 17 -11.89 7.06 -9.84
N ASP A 18 -12.92 6.23 -10.05
CA ASP A 18 -12.80 4.80 -10.41
C ASP A 18 -12.26 4.54 -11.83
N ALA A 19 -11.99 5.60 -12.60
CA ALA A 19 -11.32 5.47 -13.89
C ALA A 19 -9.83 5.08 -13.74
N PHE A 20 -9.21 5.37 -12.59
CA PHE A 20 -7.76 5.28 -12.41
C PHE A 20 -7.28 3.99 -11.73
N TYR A 21 -8.19 3.23 -11.14
CA TYR A 21 -7.86 2.02 -10.38
C TYR A 21 -9.01 1.01 -10.38
N ASP A 22 -8.68 -0.20 -9.96
CA ASP A 22 -9.62 -1.26 -9.61
C ASP A 22 -9.46 -1.62 -8.13
N GLU A 23 -10.55 -1.84 -7.41
CA GLU A 23 -10.49 -2.47 -6.08
C GLU A 23 -10.07 -3.93 -6.23
N VAL A 24 -9.08 -4.38 -5.45
CA VAL A 24 -8.56 -5.74 -5.49
C VAL A 24 -8.44 -6.35 -4.10
N GLU A 25 -8.38 -7.68 -4.04
CA GLU A 25 -8.12 -8.43 -2.81
C GLU A 25 -6.66 -8.89 -2.80
N ALA A 26 -6.06 -8.94 -1.61
CA ALA A 26 -4.72 -9.48 -1.48
C ALA A 26 -4.71 -11.01 -1.56
N ALA A 27 -3.63 -11.58 -2.07
CA ALA A 27 -3.41 -13.01 -2.00
C ALA A 27 -3.27 -13.49 -0.55
N ASP A 28 -3.88 -14.64 -0.24
CA ASP A 28 -3.70 -15.32 1.04
C ASP A 28 -2.47 -16.24 0.98
N PHE A 29 -1.44 -15.90 1.77
CA PHE A 29 -0.22 -16.68 1.83
C PHE A 29 -0.25 -17.64 3.03
N PRO A 30 0.06 -18.94 2.86
CA PRO A 30 0.00 -19.91 3.95
C PRO A 30 1.01 -19.62 5.07
N GLU A 31 2.14 -19.01 4.74
CA GLU A 31 3.18 -18.61 5.69
C GLU A 31 3.56 -17.13 5.52
N ARG A 32 3.79 -16.44 6.64
CA ARG A 32 4.04 -14.99 6.69
C ARG A 32 5.21 -14.68 7.62
N THR A 33 6.44 -15.03 7.22
CA THR A 33 7.64 -14.77 8.03
C THR A 33 8.23 -13.40 7.71
N LEU A 34 8.26 -12.49 8.69
CA LEU A 34 8.97 -11.22 8.55
C LEU A 34 10.48 -11.46 8.41
N ARG A 35 11.02 -11.18 7.23
CA ARG A 35 12.48 -11.28 6.96
C ARG A 35 13.21 -9.99 7.30
N TYR A 36 12.60 -8.86 7.02
CA TYR A 36 13.18 -7.54 7.24
C TYR A 36 12.08 -6.48 7.38
N ARG A 37 12.27 -5.56 8.32
CA ARG A 37 11.48 -4.34 8.49
C ARG A 37 12.44 -3.16 8.55
N ASN A 38 12.23 -2.15 7.69
CA ASN A 38 12.98 -0.91 7.79
C ASN A 38 12.39 -0.02 8.90
N GLY A 39 12.98 -0.09 10.10
CA GLY A 39 12.50 0.67 11.26
C GLY A 39 12.58 2.20 11.08
N ARG A 40 13.56 2.70 10.31
CA ARG A 40 13.65 4.14 10.02
C ARG A 40 12.47 4.59 9.17
N ALA A 41 12.21 3.89 8.06
CA ALA A 41 11.10 4.22 7.18
C ALA A 41 9.74 4.10 7.89
N ALA A 42 9.57 3.07 8.75
CA ALA A 42 8.36 2.93 9.55
C ALA A 42 8.16 4.11 10.51
N LYS A 43 9.23 4.59 11.15
CA LYS A 43 9.19 5.74 12.05
C LYS A 43 8.86 7.03 11.32
N ASP A 44 9.41 7.24 10.12
CA ASP A 44 9.18 8.45 9.33
C ASP A 44 7.69 8.66 8.97
N VAL A 45 6.88 7.58 8.99
CA VAL A 45 5.43 7.61 8.77
C VAL A 45 4.58 7.21 9.98
N GLY A 46 5.19 7.10 11.17
CA GLY A 46 4.48 6.82 12.44
C GLY A 46 3.95 5.40 12.60
N LEU A 47 4.53 4.41 11.92
CA LEU A 47 4.17 3.00 11.99
C LEU A 47 5.18 2.15 12.77
N ASP A 48 6.20 2.77 13.38
CA ASP A 48 7.21 2.09 14.19
C ASP A 48 6.69 1.56 15.52
N THR A 49 5.55 2.07 15.99
CA THR A 49 4.88 1.65 17.23
C THR A 49 3.98 0.42 17.06
N LEU A 50 3.80 -0.08 15.83
CA LEU A 50 3.03 -1.29 15.60
C LEU A 50 3.74 -2.49 16.20
N GLU A 51 3.00 -3.25 17.01
CA GLU A 51 3.45 -4.53 17.54
C GLU A 51 3.57 -5.58 16.43
N ALA A 52 4.21 -6.71 16.71
CA ALA A 52 4.49 -7.73 15.70
C ALA A 52 3.21 -8.26 15.02
N GLU A 53 2.16 -8.49 15.80
CA GLU A 53 0.87 -8.99 15.31
C GLU A 53 0.13 -7.94 14.47
N GLU A 54 0.19 -6.66 14.87
CA GLU A 54 -0.38 -5.56 14.07
C GLU A 54 0.40 -5.37 12.77
N TRP A 55 1.73 -5.48 12.83
CA TRP A 55 2.58 -5.42 11.64
C TRP A 55 2.26 -6.53 10.66
N GLU A 56 2.13 -7.79 11.12
CA GLU A 56 1.72 -8.91 10.25
C GLU A 56 0.31 -8.68 9.68
N ALA A 57 -0.64 -8.24 10.51
CA ALA A 57 -2.00 -7.96 10.08
C ALA A 57 -2.05 -6.94 8.92
N HIS A 58 -1.31 -5.84 9.02
CA HIS A 58 -1.34 -4.78 8.01
C HIS A 58 -0.40 -5.05 6.82
N PHE A 59 0.78 -5.62 7.02
CA PHE A 59 1.81 -5.73 5.99
C PHE A 59 2.00 -7.14 5.40
N ALA A 60 1.35 -8.16 5.96
CA ALA A 60 1.30 -9.50 5.36
C ALA A 60 -0.11 -9.92 4.94
N ARG A 61 -1.14 -9.54 5.73
CA ARG A 61 -2.55 -9.84 5.43
C ARG A 61 -3.31 -8.69 4.81
N PHE A 62 -2.69 -7.51 4.73
CA PHE A 62 -3.27 -6.30 4.14
C PHE A 62 -4.63 -5.92 4.73
N ILE A 63 -4.81 -6.15 6.03
CA ILE A 63 -5.93 -5.55 6.78
C ILE A 63 -5.72 -4.04 6.78
N ALA A 64 -6.73 -3.27 6.39
CA ALA A 64 -6.65 -1.82 6.28
C ALA A 64 -6.06 -1.16 7.53
N LEU A 65 -5.15 -0.19 7.32
CA LEU A 65 -4.69 0.70 8.39
C LEU A 65 -5.83 1.63 8.84
N PRO A 66 -5.81 2.14 10.08
CA PRO A 66 -6.82 3.08 10.57
C PRO A 66 -6.97 4.30 9.65
N ASP A 67 -8.23 4.68 9.38
CA ASP A 67 -8.63 5.83 8.56
C ASP A 67 -7.98 5.86 7.15
N ASN A 68 -7.65 4.69 6.61
CA ASN A 68 -7.02 4.54 5.30
C ASN A 68 -7.93 3.81 4.29
N LEU A 69 -7.36 3.37 3.16
CA LEU A 69 -8.09 2.63 2.13
C LEU A 69 -8.73 1.35 2.72
N LYS A 70 -10.05 1.19 2.52
CA LYS A 70 -10.79 0.01 2.99
C LYS A 70 -10.43 -1.25 2.21
N LYS A 71 -10.08 -1.07 0.94
CA LYS A 71 -9.56 -2.11 0.06
C LYS A 71 -8.33 -1.59 -0.68
N PRO A 72 -7.36 -2.47 -0.98
CA PRO A 72 -6.26 -2.11 -1.86
C PRO A 72 -6.73 -1.79 -3.28
N LEU A 73 -5.95 -0.95 -3.96
CA LEU A 73 -6.26 -0.45 -5.31
C LEU A 73 -5.16 -0.85 -6.29
N ALA A 74 -5.49 -1.59 -7.35
CA ALA A 74 -4.58 -1.82 -8.47
C ALA A 74 -4.68 -0.63 -9.44
N LEU A 75 -3.59 0.10 -9.63
CA LEU A 75 -3.61 1.29 -10.49
C LEU A 75 -3.59 0.89 -11.97
N ARG A 76 -4.37 1.60 -12.79
CA ARG A 76 -4.40 1.40 -14.23
C ARG A 76 -3.34 2.28 -14.90
N TYR A 77 -2.57 1.68 -15.79
CA TYR A 77 -1.66 2.40 -16.66
C TYR A 77 -1.39 1.62 -17.95
N HIS A 78 -0.76 2.29 -18.90
CA HIS A 78 -0.34 1.74 -20.19
C HIS A 78 1.10 2.19 -20.47
N GLY A 79 1.72 1.66 -21.51
CA GLY A 79 3.09 2.04 -21.80
C GLY A 79 3.68 1.39 -23.04
N HIS A 80 4.82 1.90 -23.46
CA HIS A 80 5.61 1.28 -24.53
C HIS A 80 6.60 0.30 -23.91
N GLN A 81 6.55 -0.95 -24.35
CA GLN A 81 7.51 -1.98 -23.98
C GLN A 81 8.25 -2.41 -25.24
N PHE A 82 9.59 -2.31 -25.23
CA PHE A 82 10.43 -2.67 -26.38
C PHE A 82 10.01 -1.98 -27.69
N GLY A 83 9.56 -0.73 -27.61
CA GLY A 83 9.14 0.07 -28.77
C GLY A 83 7.71 -0.19 -29.26
N VAL A 84 6.95 -1.10 -28.64
CA VAL A 84 5.56 -1.39 -28.99
C VAL A 84 4.63 -0.87 -27.90
N TYR A 85 3.55 -0.20 -28.29
CA TYR A 85 2.53 0.29 -27.36
C TYR A 85 1.68 -0.87 -26.81
N ASN A 86 1.61 -0.99 -25.49
CA ASN A 86 0.68 -1.86 -24.79
C ASN A 86 -0.40 -1.00 -24.11
N PRO A 87 -1.67 -1.07 -24.56
CA PRO A 87 -2.75 -0.27 -24.01
C PRO A 87 -3.24 -0.74 -22.63
N ALA A 88 -2.83 -1.93 -22.17
CA ALA A 88 -3.35 -2.57 -20.96
C ALA A 88 -2.20 -3.16 -20.14
N LEU A 89 -1.55 -2.32 -19.34
CA LEU A 89 -0.62 -2.76 -18.29
C LEU A 89 -1.36 -2.80 -16.95
N GLY A 90 -1.08 -1.84 -16.06
CA GLY A 90 -1.65 -1.80 -14.71
C GLY A 90 -0.81 -2.57 -13.68
N ASP A 91 -1.20 -2.44 -12.41
CA ASP A 91 -0.57 -3.13 -11.29
C ASP A 91 -0.94 -4.63 -11.25
N GLY A 92 -0.34 -5.42 -12.14
CA GLY A 92 -0.65 -6.86 -12.27
C GLY A 92 0.00 -7.80 -11.25
N ARG A 93 0.66 -7.28 -10.20
CA ARG A 93 1.30 -8.12 -9.15
C ARG A 93 1.43 -7.41 -7.80
N GLY A 94 0.64 -6.39 -7.56
CA GLY A 94 0.75 -5.49 -6.42
C GLY A 94 -0.42 -4.51 -6.44
N PHE A 95 -0.45 -3.61 -5.46
CA PHE A 95 -1.50 -2.62 -5.33
C PHE A 95 -1.03 -1.47 -4.43
N LEU A 96 -1.73 -0.35 -4.51
CA LEU A 96 -1.70 0.69 -3.48
C LEU A 96 -2.50 0.19 -2.26
N PHE A 97 -1.80 -0.05 -1.15
CA PHE A 97 -2.43 -0.52 0.09
C PHE A 97 -2.95 0.63 0.95
N ALA A 98 -2.17 1.71 1.04
CA ALA A 98 -2.48 2.85 1.89
C ALA A 98 -1.74 4.11 1.44
N GLN A 99 -2.21 5.27 1.87
CA GLN A 99 -1.52 6.56 1.69
C GLN A 99 -1.36 7.29 3.02
N VAL A 100 -0.18 7.87 3.24
CA VAL A 100 0.17 8.57 4.47
C VAL A 100 0.97 9.84 4.16
N ARG A 101 0.96 10.81 5.07
CA ARG A 101 1.88 11.94 5.05
C ARG A 101 3.03 11.73 6.02
N ASP A 102 4.24 12.05 5.59
CA ASP A 102 5.39 12.09 6.49
C ASP A 102 5.45 13.39 7.32
N ALA A 103 6.53 13.54 8.09
CA ALA A 103 6.75 14.70 8.96
C ALA A 103 6.83 16.02 8.17
N GLU A 104 7.37 15.98 6.95
CA GLU A 104 7.47 17.12 6.03
C GLU A 104 6.17 17.37 5.24
N GLY A 105 5.14 16.54 5.43
CA GLY A 105 3.84 16.66 4.78
C GLY A 105 3.81 16.10 3.35
N ARG A 106 4.84 15.39 2.90
CA ARG A 106 4.83 14.71 1.60
C ARG A 106 3.85 13.55 1.64
N LEU A 107 3.05 13.40 0.59
CA LEU A 107 2.18 12.25 0.42
C LEU A 107 3.01 11.06 -0.06
N LEU A 108 2.94 9.95 0.67
CA LEU A 108 3.64 8.71 0.38
C LEU A 108 2.64 7.58 0.19
N ASP A 109 2.84 6.85 -0.90
CA ASP A 109 2.10 5.64 -1.20
C ASP A 109 2.78 4.43 -0.54
N LEU A 110 2.00 3.64 0.18
CA LEU A 110 2.41 2.30 0.62
C LEU A 110 2.00 1.30 -0.47
N GLY A 111 2.79 1.28 -1.54
CA GLY A 111 2.63 0.35 -2.66
C GLY A 111 3.22 -1.04 -2.34
N THR A 112 2.58 -2.08 -2.85
CA THR A 112 2.98 -3.47 -2.61
C THR A 112 3.53 -4.14 -3.86
N LYS A 113 4.23 -5.26 -3.68
CA LYS A 113 4.78 -6.06 -4.77
C LYS A 113 4.81 -7.53 -4.37
N GLY A 114 4.30 -8.39 -5.24
CA GLY A 114 4.12 -9.81 -4.98
C GLY A 114 2.90 -10.11 -4.11
N SER A 115 1.88 -9.26 -4.14
CA SER A 115 0.72 -9.33 -3.21
C SER A 115 -0.52 -9.97 -3.80
N GLY A 116 -0.40 -10.68 -4.92
CA GLY A 116 -1.51 -11.27 -5.66
C GLY A 116 -1.68 -10.67 -7.05
N THR A 117 -2.74 -11.11 -7.73
CA THR A 117 -3.18 -10.71 -9.07
C THR A 117 -4.62 -10.27 -9.02
#